data_AF-A0A971T0P5-F1
#
_entry.id   AF-A0A971T0P5-F1
#
_cell.length_a   1.000
_cell.length_b   1.000
_cell.length_c   1.000
_cell.angle_alpha   90.00
_cell.angle_beta   90.00
_cell.angle_gamma   90.00
#
_symmetry.space_group_name_H-M   'P 1'
#
loop_
_entity.id
_entity.type
_entity.pdbx_description
1 polymer ?
#
loop_
_entity_poly.entity_id
_entity_poly.type
_entity_poly.pdbx_seq_one_letter_code
_entity_poly.pdbx_strand_id
1 'polypeptide(L)'
;MLHYTNRNNTIHIVTMDRVLLEDIRERLGEYPGLESVKLITPGDGAPGDILALARDTITSRVLIMDVRSHTQARLQRAYSDIIRFNRPDLNRYCYTVLVGDGPRDFLHPQRGSKTLPAYLADLRLNYSAAAFFGDPFLYYSTDEIQKMVIEAPQYLPERISQRFDKYFQGDRPTLKKIRSYFRAAGKEGDEKMLAKKNRRKTLKRLFIKMVVDEFPEDKELICQSLSKDGLAVPGETLSCNVYPFHFESRVLEVLKQAQAAK
;
A
#
# COMPACT_ATOMS: atom_id res chain seq x y z
N MET A 1 14.20 20.39 17.70
CA MET A 1 13.17 19.83 16.80
C MET A 1 11.81 20.18 17.38
N LEU A 2 10.88 20.67 16.56
CA LEU A 2 9.50 20.92 17.00
C LEU A 2 8.73 19.60 17.07
N HIS A 3 8.11 19.31 18.21
CA HIS A 3 7.20 18.18 18.38
C HIS A 3 5.76 18.67 18.20
N TYR A 4 4.94 17.88 17.50
CA TYR A 4 3.52 18.13 17.30
C TYR A 4 2.73 17.06 18.07
N THR A 5 2.60 17.24 19.38
CA THR A 5 1.93 16.26 20.26
C THR A 5 0.41 16.31 20.14
N ASN A 6 -0.17 17.48 19.85
CA ASN A 6 -1.60 17.69 19.68
C ASN A 6 -2.06 17.46 18.23
N ARG A 7 -1.76 16.29 17.67
CA ARG A 7 -2.20 15.90 16.32
C ARG A 7 -3.70 15.59 16.29
N ASN A 8 -4.33 15.98 15.19
CA ASN A 8 -5.73 15.77 14.91
C ASN A 8 -6.04 14.30 14.60
N ASN A 9 -7.30 13.91 14.77
CA ASN A 9 -7.80 12.60 14.35
C ASN A 9 -7.95 12.54 12.82
N THR A 10 -6.81 12.53 12.13
CA THR A 10 -6.72 12.73 10.70
C THR A 10 -5.72 11.77 10.08
N ILE A 11 -6.10 11.25 8.90
CA ILE A 11 -5.25 10.42 8.04
C ILE A 11 -5.01 11.19 6.75
N HIS A 12 -3.74 11.46 6.43
CA HIS A 12 -3.37 11.94 5.10
C HIS A 12 -3.07 10.76 4.19
N ILE A 13 -3.71 10.71 3.03
CA ILE A 13 -3.40 9.76 1.96
C ILE A 13 -2.55 10.49 0.93
N VAL A 14 -1.37 9.96 0.61
CA VAL A 14 -0.36 10.61 -0.23
C VAL A 14 -0.05 9.71 -1.42
N THR A 15 -0.79 9.93 -2.51
CA THR A 15 -0.68 9.12 -3.75
C THR A 15 -1.01 9.95 -4.98
N MET A 16 -0.34 9.67 -6.09
CA MET A 16 -0.69 10.23 -7.41
C MET A 16 -1.79 9.42 -8.12
N ASP A 17 -2.10 8.23 -7.60
CA ASP A 17 -3.01 7.30 -8.24
C ASP A 17 -4.41 7.43 -7.70
N ARG A 18 -5.30 7.95 -8.56
CA ARG A 18 -6.72 8.12 -8.25
C ARG A 18 -7.42 6.79 -7.96
N VAL A 19 -7.01 5.70 -8.61
CA VAL A 19 -7.60 4.37 -8.42
C VAL A 19 -7.20 3.79 -7.06
N LEU A 20 -5.95 3.97 -6.64
CA LEU A 20 -5.52 3.62 -5.27
C LEU A 20 -6.18 4.53 -4.23
N LEU A 21 -6.26 5.83 -4.50
CA LEU A 21 -6.88 6.81 -3.61
C LEU A 21 -8.35 6.47 -3.34
N GLU A 22 -9.14 6.25 -4.39
CA GLU A 22 -10.56 5.87 -4.27
C GLU A 22 -10.72 4.59 -3.45
N ASP A 23 -9.90 3.57 -3.72
CA ASP A 23 -9.95 2.29 -3.01
C ASP A 23 -9.61 2.45 -1.52
N ILE A 24 -8.56 3.20 -1.16
CA ILE A 24 -8.21 3.47 0.25
C ILE A 24 -9.33 4.28 0.92
N ARG A 25 -9.82 5.35 0.28
CA ARG A 25 -10.85 6.22 0.86
C ARG A 25 -12.12 5.45 1.19
N GLU A 26 -12.64 4.66 0.24
CA GLU A 26 -13.85 3.86 0.46
C GLU A 26 -13.63 2.80 1.53
N ARG A 27 -12.48 2.12 1.52
CA ARG A 27 -12.15 1.12 2.53
C ARG A 27 -12.15 1.69 3.94
N LEU A 28 -11.45 2.80 4.15
CA LEU A 28 -11.34 3.42 5.46
C LEU A 28 -12.65 4.10 5.89
N GLY A 29 -13.35 4.74 4.96
CA GLY A 29 -14.63 5.41 5.23
C GLY A 29 -15.75 4.44 5.63
N GLU A 30 -15.67 3.17 5.18
CA GLU A 30 -16.65 2.12 5.51
C GLU A 30 -16.20 1.21 6.65
N TYR A 31 -15.01 1.41 7.22
CA TYR A 31 -14.47 0.50 8.22
C TYR A 31 -14.90 0.90 9.64
N PRO A 32 -15.48 -0.03 10.43
CA PRO A 32 -15.89 0.26 11.79
C PRO A 32 -14.73 0.74 12.67
N GLY A 33 -14.95 1.83 13.40
CA GLY A 33 -13.94 2.48 14.25
C GLY A 33 -13.13 3.58 13.57
N LEU A 34 -13.36 3.87 12.28
CA LEU A 34 -12.75 4.99 11.55
C LEU A 34 -13.75 6.09 11.15
N GLU A 35 -14.99 6.04 11.64
CA GLU A 35 -16.10 6.93 11.24
C GLU A 35 -15.84 8.39 11.60
N SER A 36 -15.15 8.65 12.71
CA SER A 36 -14.81 9.99 13.19
C SER A 36 -13.49 10.53 12.63
N VAL A 37 -12.84 9.80 11.73
CA VAL A 37 -11.51 10.13 11.24
C VAL A 37 -11.61 10.96 9.98
N LYS A 38 -10.98 12.14 9.97
CA LYS A 38 -10.90 12.98 8.77
C LYS A 38 -9.88 12.39 7.80
N LEU A 39 -10.31 12.05 6.59
CA LEU A 39 -9.41 11.66 5.50
C LEU A 39 -9.03 12.89 4.66
N ILE A 40 -7.75 13.21 4.58
CA ILE A 40 -7.23 14.26 3.70
C ILE A 40 -6.54 13.62 2.51
N THR A 41 -6.81 14.16 1.34
CA THR A 41 -6.40 13.61 0.04
C THR A 41 -5.75 14.70 -0.79
N PRO A 42 -4.82 14.37 -1.70
CA PRO A 42 -4.37 15.31 -2.72
C PRO A 42 -5.55 15.76 -3.57
N GLY A 43 -5.40 16.91 -4.23
CA GLY A 43 -6.36 17.42 -5.21
C GLY A 43 -6.45 16.49 -6.42
N ASP A 44 -5.80 16.87 -7.51
CA ASP A 44 -5.85 16.09 -8.75
C ASP A 44 -4.85 14.92 -8.76
N GLY A 45 -4.00 14.81 -7.74
CA GLY A 45 -2.95 13.81 -7.63
C GLY A 45 -1.69 14.21 -8.40
N ALA A 46 -1.55 15.49 -8.77
CA ALA A 46 -0.32 15.99 -9.38
C ALA A 46 0.82 16.06 -8.33
N PRO A 47 2.10 15.96 -8.73
CA PRO A 47 3.22 16.10 -7.80
C PRO A 47 3.19 17.43 -7.01
N GLY A 48 2.72 18.50 -7.64
CA GLY A 48 2.55 19.81 -7.00
C GLY A 48 1.52 19.80 -5.87
N ASP A 49 0.38 19.11 -6.05
CA ASP A 49 -0.65 18.98 -5.02
C ASP A 49 -0.11 18.24 -3.80
N ILE A 50 0.63 17.15 -4.04
CA ILE A 50 1.23 16.34 -2.98
C ILE A 50 2.32 17.13 -2.24
N LEU A 51 3.11 17.92 -2.96
CA LEU A 51 4.09 18.81 -2.35
C LEU A 51 3.43 19.90 -1.48
N ALA A 52 2.32 20.48 -1.93
CA ALA A 52 1.57 21.48 -1.18
C ALA A 52 1.03 20.91 0.14
N LEU A 53 0.58 19.64 0.13
CA LEU A 53 0.12 18.94 1.33
C LEU A 53 1.22 18.62 2.34
N ALA A 54 2.50 18.66 1.96
CA ALA A 54 3.58 18.17 2.79
C ALA A 54 3.61 18.82 4.18
N ARG A 55 3.37 20.14 4.27
CA ARG A 55 3.32 20.85 5.55
C ARG A 55 2.11 20.47 6.40
N ASP A 56 0.95 20.22 5.78
CA ASP A 56 -0.28 19.91 6.50
C ASP A 56 -0.21 18.56 7.23
N THR A 57 0.67 17.66 6.78
CA THR A 57 0.89 16.35 7.39
C THR A 57 1.33 16.40 8.86
N ILE A 58 1.93 17.50 9.32
CA ILE A 58 2.32 17.68 10.74
C ILE A 58 1.15 17.60 11.71
N THR A 59 -0.08 17.81 11.21
CA THR A 59 -1.30 17.75 12.01
C THR A 59 -1.87 16.34 12.11
N SER A 60 -1.40 15.38 11.33
CA SER A 60 -2.04 14.07 11.18
C SER A 60 -1.41 12.98 12.03
N ARG A 61 -2.24 12.06 12.51
CA ARG A 61 -1.80 10.89 13.28
C ARG A 61 -1.33 9.74 12.42
N VAL A 62 -1.85 9.63 11.20
CA VAL A 62 -1.42 8.59 10.26
C VAL A 62 -1.19 9.19 8.87
N LEU A 63 -0.11 8.75 8.25
CA LEU A 63 0.23 9.04 6.85
C LEU A 63 0.16 7.73 6.07
N ILE A 64 -0.63 7.68 5.02
CA ILE A 64 -0.66 6.54 4.09
C ILE A 64 0.06 6.97 2.82
N MET A 65 1.21 6.39 2.53
CA MET A 65 2.07 6.82 1.42
C MET A 65 2.21 5.73 0.35
N ASP A 66 2.07 6.14 -0.90
CA ASP A 66 2.25 5.29 -2.08
C ASP A 66 3.71 5.22 -2.55
N VAL A 67 4.45 4.20 -2.11
CA VAL A 67 5.88 4.07 -2.36
C VAL A 67 6.21 3.20 -3.58
N ARG A 68 5.32 3.11 -4.56
CA ARG A 68 5.59 2.35 -5.79
C ARG A 68 6.79 2.91 -6.53
N SER A 69 7.58 2.02 -7.11
CA SER A 69 8.79 2.37 -7.86
C SER A 69 8.53 3.40 -8.96
N HIS A 70 7.36 3.36 -9.60
CA HIS A 70 6.99 4.27 -10.70
C HIS A 70 6.66 5.71 -10.23
N THR A 71 6.14 5.89 -9.01
CA THR A 71 5.79 7.23 -8.47
C THR A 71 6.93 7.84 -7.66
N GLN A 72 7.84 7.00 -7.13
CA GLN A 72 8.86 7.42 -6.16
C GLN A 72 9.74 8.58 -6.64
N ALA A 73 10.25 8.54 -7.88
CA ALA A 73 11.11 9.61 -8.41
C ALA A 73 10.37 10.95 -8.50
N ARG A 74 9.09 10.93 -8.90
CA ARG A 74 8.25 12.14 -9.05
C ARG A 74 7.87 12.74 -7.70
N LEU A 75 7.80 11.92 -6.66
CA LEU A 75 7.37 12.30 -5.31
C LEU A 75 8.52 12.47 -4.33
N GLN A 76 9.76 12.21 -4.74
CA GLN A 76 10.93 12.20 -3.86
C GLN A 76 11.04 13.47 -3.01
N ARG A 77 10.83 14.65 -3.61
CA ARG A 77 10.87 15.93 -2.89
C ARG A 77 9.77 16.02 -1.84
N ALA A 78 8.53 15.74 -2.22
CA ALA A 78 7.40 15.79 -1.31
C ALA A 78 7.55 14.77 -0.17
N TYR A 79 8.02 13.56 -0.46
CA TYR A 79 8.29 12.52 0.53
C TYR A 79 9.39 12.92 1.50
N SER A 80 10.49 13.48 0.99
CA SER A 80 11.57 14.00 1.83
C SER A 80 11.07 15.10 2.76
N ASP A 81 10.21 16.01 2.27
CA ASP A 81 9.62 17.08 3.07
C ASP A 81 8.67 16.54 4.14
N ILE A 82 7.74 15.65 3.77
CA ILE A 82 6.82 14.99 4.72
C ILE A 82 7.59 14.30 5.84
N ILE A 83 8.59 13.48 5.49
CA ILE A 83 9.39 12.76 6.49
C ILE A 83 10.18 13.74 7.34
N ARG A 84 10.79 14.77 6.76
CA ARG A 84 11.54 15.79 7.51
C ARG A 84 10.66 16.54 8.51
N PHE A 85 9.46 16.94 8.12
CA PHE A 85 8.55 17.67 9.01
C PHE A 85 8.00 16.80 10.14
N ASN A 86 7.83 15.50 9.92
CA ASN A 86 7.25 14.59 10.91
C ASN A 86 8.29 13.79 11.72
N ARG A 87 9.56 13.77 11.31
CA ARG A 87 10.65 12.97 11.91
C ARG A 87 10.67 12.96 13.45
N PRO A 88 10.45 14.09 14.17
CA PRO A 88 10.46 14.10 15.63
C PRO A 88 9.36 13.24 16.27
N ASP A 89 8.26 13.00 15.55
CA ASP A 89 7.02 12.41 16.07
C ASP A 89 6.69 11.03 15.46
N LEU A 90 7.44 10.62 14.42
CA LEU A 90 7.22 9.35 13.73
C LEU A 90 7.38 8.17 14.71
N ASN A 91 6.47 7.21 14.60
CA ASN A 91 6.34 6.03 15.48
C ASN A 91 6.03 6.35 16.95
N ARG A 92 5.53 7.58 17.23
CA ARG A 92 5.00 7.96 18.55
C ARG A 92 3.66 8.65 18.44
N TYR A 93 3.62 9.84 17.85
CA TYR A 93 2.40 10.64 17.66
C TYR A 93 1.90 10.60 16.21
N CYS A 94 2.75 10.17 15.28
CA CYS A 94 2.44 10.01 13.86
C CYS A 94 2.97 8.67 13.36
N TYR A 95 2.19 7.93 12.59
CA TYR A 95 2.61 6.64 12.02
C TYR A 95 2.48 6.63 10.50
N THR A 96 3.44 6.01 9.84
CA THR A 96 3.46 5.89 8.38
C THR A 96 3.08 4.48 7.96
N VAL A 97 2.03 4.35 7.15
CA VAL A 97 1.61 3.11 6.50
C VAL A 97 1.92 3.21 5.02
N LEU A 98 2.65 2.23 4.50
CA LEU A 98 3.11 2.23 3.12
C LEU A 98 2.32 1.24 2.27
N VAL A 99 2.01 1.64 1.04
CA VAL A 99 1.49 0.74 -0.01
C VAL A 99 2.44 0.82 -1.21
N GLY A 100 2.89 -0.32 -1.74
CA GLY A 100 3.90 -0.34 -2.80
C GLY A 100 3.85 -1.58 -3.69
N ASP A 101 4.75 -1.64 -4.67
CA ASP A 101 4.92 -2.72 -5.65
C ASP A 101 6.00 -3.75 -5.24
N GLY A 102 6.51 -3.67 -4.01
CA GLY A 102 7.47 -4.63 -3.47
C GLY A 102 8.87 -4.52 -4.08
N PRO A 103 9.79 -5.45 -3.77
CA PRO A 103 11.13 -5.44 -4.32
C PRO A 103 11.10 -5.73 -5.83
N ARG A 104 11.88 -4.98 -6.64
CA ARG A 104 11.94 -5.18 -8.10
C ARG A 104 12.31 -6.60 -8.52
N ASP A 105 13.25 -7.22 -7.80
CA ASP A 105 13.71 -8.58 -8.10
C ASP A 105 13.01 -9.66 -7.28
N PHE A 106 11.88 -9.33 -6.64
CA PHE A 106 11.13 -10.28 -5.83
C PHE A 106 10.74 -11.52 -6.63
N LEU A 107 10.51 -11.37 -7.92
CA LEU A 107 10.03 -12.41 -8.82
C LEU A 107 11.17 -13.09 -9.59
N HIS A 108 12.42 -12.71 -9.34
CA HIS A 108 13.56 -13.33 -9.98
C HIS A 108 13.86 -14.68 -9.30
N PRO A 109 13.94 -15.81 -10.04
CA PRO A 109 14.04 -17.16 -9.45
C PRO A 109 15.18 -17.35 -8.44
N GLN A 110 16.29 -16.65 -8.64
CA GLN A 110 17.47 -16.76 -7.77
C GLN A 110 17.48 -15.79 -6.58
N ARG A 111 16.62 -14.75 -6.60
CA ARG A 111 16.61 -13.69 -5.58
C ARG A 111 15.37 -13.80 -4.69
N GLY A 112 14.18 -13.89 -5.28
CA GLY A 112 12.96 -14.26 -4.56
C GLY A 112 12.69 -13.43 -3.30
N SER A 113 12.28 -14.15 -2.27
CA SER A 113 12.07 -13.66 -0.89
C SER A 113 13.32 -13.04 -0.25
N LYS A 114 14.53 -13.37 -0.71
CA LYS A 114 15.81 -12.86 -0.17
C LYS A 114 16.03 -11.36 -0.43
N THR A 115 15.21 -10.75 -1.29
CA THR A 115 15.22 -9.30 -1.56
C THR A 115 14.46 -8.48 -0.53
N LEU A 116 13.56 -9.12 0.23
CA LEU A 116 12.70 -8.47 1.21
C LEU A 116 13.47 -7.78 2.36
N PRO A 117 14.52 -8.37 2.96
CA PRO A 117 15.21 -7.73 4.09
C PRO A 117 15.74 -6.33 3.73
N ALA A 118 16.52 -6.21 2.65
CA ALA A 118 17.09 -4.94 2.22
C ALA A 118 15.99 -3.94 1.82
N TYR A 119 14.96 -4.41 1.11
CA TYR A 119 13.84 -3.56 0.70
C TYR A 119 13.05 -3.01 1.90
N LEU A 120 12.74 -3.85 2.89
CA LEU A 120 12.01 -3.44 4.10
C LEU A 120 12.87 -2.53 4.98
N ALA A 121 14.19 -2.76 5.05
CA ALA A 121 15.14 -1.88 5.70
C ALA A 121 15.10 -0.48 5.09
N ASP A 122 15.14 -0.37 3.77
CA ASP A 122 15.06 0.91 3.06
C ASP A 122 13.75 1.63 3.35
N LEU A 123 12.62 0.92 3.36
CA LEU A 123 11.33 1.52 3.69
C LEU A 123 11.28 2.03 5.13
N ARG A 124 11.81 1.25 6.07
CA ARG A 124 11.89 1.63 7.48
C ARG A 124 12.80 2.84 7.68
N LEU A 125 13.96 2.90 7.03
CA LEU A 125 14.92 4.00 7.19
C LEU A 125 14.46 5.29 6.50
N ASN A 126 13.88 5.17 5.30
CA ASN A 126 13.49 6.34 4.51
C ASN A 126 12.16 6.95 4.96
N TYR A 127 11.22 6.13 5.46
CA TYR A 127 9.86 6.60 5.78
C TYR A 127 9.45 6.41 7.24
N SER A 128 10.31 5.83 8.09
CA SER A 128 9.96 5.38 9.45
C SER A 128 8.70 4.53 9.45
N ALA A 129 8.57 3.64 8.47
CA ALA A 129 7.35 2.88 8.23
C ALA A 129 6.96 2.03 9.44
N ALA A 130 5.68 2.09 9.81
CA ALA A 130 5.07 1.27 10.85
C ALA A 130 4.40 0.01 10.28
N ALA A 131 3.98 0.08 9.01
CA ALA A 131 3.43 -1.06 8.27
C ALA A 131 3.69 -0.90 6.77
N PHE A 132 3.90 -2.03 6.09
CA PHE A 132 4.05 -2.07 4.63
C PHE A 132 3.08 -3.09 4.01
N PHE A 133 2.42 -2.67 2.94
CA PHE A 133 1.53 -3.49 2.14
C PHE A 133 2.02 -3.54 0.69
N GLY A 134 2.48 -4.71 0.25
CA GLY A 134 2.79 -4.99 -1.15
C GLY A 134 1.53 -5.30 -1.94
N ASP A 135 1.32 -4.63 -3.06
CA ASP A 135 0.23 -4.92 -3.99
C ASP A 135 0.68 -5.96 -5.04
N PRO A 136 0.20 -7.20 -4.96
CA PRO A 136 0.66 -8.28 -5.83
C PRO A 136 0.32 -8.05 -7.30
N PHE A 137 -0.67 -7.20 -7.60
CA PHE A 137 -1.04 -6.89 -8.98
C PHE A 137 -0.04 -5.98 -9.68
N LEU A 138 0.86 -5.36 -8.91
CA LEU A 138 1.84 -4.38 -9.36
C LEU A 138 3.26 -4.94 -9.42
N TYR A 139 3.43 -6.25 -9.21
CA TYR A 139 4.71 -6.93 -9.29
C TYR A 139 5.10 -7.14 -10.76
N TYR A 140 5.52 -6.05 -11.41
CA TYR A 140 5.95 -6.02 -12.81
C TYR A 140 7.36 -6.61 -12.96
N SER A 141 7.61 -7.35 -14.03
CA SER A 141 8.98 -7.75 -14.40
C SER A 141 9.82 -6.55 -14.85
N THR A 142 11.14 -6.71 -14.89
CA THR A 142 12.06 -5.68 -15.43
C THR A 142 11.67 -5.29 -16.86
N ASP A 143 11.31 -6.26 -17.71
CA ASP A 143 10.89 -6.00 -19.09
C ASP A 143 9.59 -5.21 -19.17
N GLU A 144 8.63 -5.52 -18.30
CA GLU A 144 7.38 -4.76 -18.19
C GLU A 144 7.66 -3.31 -17.77
N ILE A 145 8.51 -3.11 -16.78
CA ILE A 145 8.89 -1.77 -16.31
C ILE A 145 9.60 -0.98 -17.42
N GLN A 146 10.54 -1.59 -18.13
CA GLN A 146 11.25 -0.94 -19.24
C GLN A 146 10.32 -0.50 -20.35
N LYS A 147 9.38 -1.36 -20.76
CA LYS A 147 8.36 -1.01 -21.75
C LYS A 147 7.49 0.16 -21.30
N MET A 148 7.03 0.15 -20.03
CA MET A 148 6.23 1.24 -19.47
C MET A 148 6.98 2.57 -19.44
N VAL A 149 8.28 2.56 -19.11
CA VAL A 149 9.11 3.77 -19.09
C VAL A 149 9.29 4.35 -20.50
N ILE A 150 9.41 3.51 -21.53
CA ILE A 150 9.58 3.95 -22.92
C ILE A 150 8.27 4.47 -23.50
N GLU A 151 7.17 3.75 -23.30
CA GLU A 151 5.89 4.02 -23.97
C GLU A 151 5.10 5.17 -23.33
N ALA A 152 5.15 5.31 -22.00
CA ALA A 152 4.27 6.22 -21.27
C ALA A 152 4.86 6.70 -19.93
N PRO A 153 6.03 7.37 -19.91
CA PRO A 153 6.74 7.73 -18.67
C PRO A 153 5.96 8.65 -17.72
N GLN A 154 4.92 9.33 -18.22
CA GLN A 154 4.10 10.25 -17.43
C GLN A 154 2.86 9.59 -16.82
N TYR A 155 2.46 8.41 -17.31
CA TYR A 155 1.22 7.74 -16.94
C TYR A 155 1.46 6.56 -16.02
N LEU A 156 0.57 6.40 -15.04
CA LEU A 156 0.58 5.24 -14.17
C LEU A 156 0.10 4.01 -14.95
N PRO A 157 0.68 2.82 -14.71
CA PRO A 157 0.21 1.59 -15.32
C PRO A 157 -1.27 1.35 -14.98
N GLU A 158 -2.12 1.23 -16.00
CA GLU A 158 -3.55 0.94 -15.80
C GLU A 158 -3.84 -0.56 -15.65
N ARG A 159 -2.97 -1.39 -16.21
CA ARG A 159 -3.11 -2.85 -16.25
C ARG A 159 -2.23 -3.51 -15.20
N ILE A 160 -2.69 -4.64 -14.68
CA ILE A 160 -1.89 -5.49 -13.78
C ILE A 160 -0.74 -6.17 -14.54
N SER A 161 0.22 -6.74 -13.81
CA SER A 161 1.35 -7.46 -14.42
C SER A 161 0.90 -8.61 -15.35
N GLN A 162 1.68 -8.81 -16.42
CA GLN A 162 1.52 -9.85 -17.46
C GLN A 162 1.44 -11.26 -16.88
N ARG A 163 2.05 -11.51 -15.73
CA ARG A 163 1.96 -12.81 -15.05
C ARG A 163 0.53 -13.26 -14.75
N PHE A 164 -0.39 -12.31 -14.63
CA PHE A 164 -1.79 -12.63 -14.34
C PHE A 164 -2.56 -13.14 -15.57
N ASP A 165 -2.00 -13.08 -16.78
CA ASP A 165 -2.66 -13.55 -18.00
C ASP A 165 -3.07 -15.01 -17.93
N LYS A 166 -2.33 -15.86 -17.22
CA LYS A 166 -2.71 -17.28 -17.04
C LYS A 166 -3.90 -17.49 -16.10
N TYR A 167 -4.32 -16.44 -15.37
CA TYR A 167 -5.44 -16.49 -14.42
C TYR A 167 -6.69 -15.77 -14.91
N PHE A 168 -6.57 -14.94 -15.94
CA PHE A 168 -7.68 -14.24 -16.58
C PHE A 168 -7.73 -14.71 -18.03
N GLN A 169 -8.89 -15.14 -18.54
CA GLN A 169 -9.07 -15.80 -19.84
C GLN A 169 -8.69 -14.91 -21.06
N GLY A 170 -7.43 -14.52 -21.21
CA GLY A 170 -6.92 -13.63 -22.25
C GLY A 170 -7.23 -12.13 -22.05
N ASP A 171 -8.32 -11.76 -21.38
CA ASP A 171 -8.65 -10.35 -21.09
C ASP A 171 -8.10 -9.92 -19.73
N ARG A 172 -6.90 -9.36 -19.71
CA ARG A 172 -6.31 -8.82 -18.48
C ARG A 172 -7.05 -7.57 -18.02
N PRO A 173 -7.67 -7.61 -16.82
CA PRO A 173 -8.41 -6.46 -16.31
C PRO A 173 -7.48 -5.30 -15.95
N THR A 174 -8.05 -4.09 -15.96
CA THR A 174 -7.41 -2.91 -15.38
C THR A 174 -7.39 -3.00 -13.86
N LEU A 175 -6.44 -2.29 -13.23
CA LEU A 175 -6.38 -2.11 -11.77
C LEU A 175 -7.68 -1.55 -11.22
N LYS A 176 -8.30 -0.59 -11.93
CA LYS A 176 -9.61 -0.04 -11.57
C LYS A 176 -10.65 -1.14 -11.48
N LYS A 177 -10.79 -1.98 -12.52
CA LYS A 177 -11.75 -3.09 -12.56
C LYS A 177 -11.51 -4.08 -11.42
N ILE A 178 -10.25 -4.43 -11.15
CA ILE A 178 -9.88 -5.33 -10.03
C ILE A 178 -10.25 -4.74 -8.68
N ARG A 179 -9.84 -3.49 -8.40
CA ARG A 179 -10.13 -2.84 -7.12
C ARG A 179 -11.63 -2.68 -6.91
N SER A 180 -12.36 -2.16 -7.92
CA SER A 180 -13.83 -2.05 -7.90
C SER A 180 -14.51 -3.39 -7.66
N TYR A 181 -14.03 -4.46 -8.29
CA TYR A 181 -14.55 -5.80 -8.04
C TYR A 181 -14.31 -6.23 -6.58
N PHE A 182 -13.08 -6.23 -6.09
CA PHE A 182 -12.79 -6.74 -4.74
C PHE A 182 -13.36 -5.88 -3.61
N ARG A 183 -13.57 -4.57 -3.83
CA ARG A 183 -14.27 -3.69 -2.86
C ARG A 183 -15.80 -3.80 -2.92
N ALA A 184 -16.34 -4.57 -3.86
CA ALA A 184 -17.77 -4.66 -4.10
C ALA A 184 -18.43 -3.30 -4.39
N ALA A 185 -17.78 -2.51 -5.25
CA ALA A 185 -18.34 -1.25 -5.76
C ALA A 185 -19.71 -1.50 -6.41
N GLY A 186 -20.66 -0.59 -6.17
CA GLY A 186 -22.03 -0.68 -6.67
C GLY A 186 -22.96 -1.64 -5.91
N LYS A 187 -22.51 -2.21 -4.79
CA LYS A 187 -23.36 -2.97 -3.86
C LYS A 187 -23.54 -2.20 -2.56
N GLU A 188 -24.65 -2.41 -1.87
CA GLU A 188 -24.98 -1.75 -0.60
C GLU A 188 -25.36 -2.75 0.50
N GLY A 189 -25.37 -2.28 1.75
CA GLY A 189 -25.81 -3.04 2.92
C GLY A 189 -25.19 -4.44 3.06
N ASP A 190 -26.04 -5.39 3.43
CA ASP A 190 -25.65 -6.79 3.66
C ASP A 190 -25.12 -7.49 2.40
N GLU A 191 -25.62 -7.11 1.22
CA GLU A 191 -25.13 -7.65 -0.05
C GLU A 191 -23.67 -7.25 -0.31
N LYS A 192 -23.31 -6.01 0.00
CA LYS A 192 -21.93 -5.52 -0.10
C LYS A 192 -21.01 -6.29 0.85
N MET A 193 -21.45 -6.46 2.10
CA MET A 193 -20.72 -7.20 3.14
C MET A 193 -20.46 -8.65 2.72
N LEU A 194 -21.50 -9.35 2.25
CA LEU A 194 -21.39 -10.73 1.77
C LEU A 194 -20.51 -10.83 0.53
N ALA A 195 -20.66 -9.90 -0.43
CA ALA A 195 -19.83 -9.85 -1.63
C ALA A 195 -18.36 -9.61 -1.30
N LYS A 196 -18.03 -8.64 -0.42
CA LYS A 196 -16.66 -8.39 0.05
C LYS A 196 -16.05 -9.65 0.67
N LYS A 197 -16.79 -10.35 1.54
CA LYS A 197 -16.32 -11.60 2.18
C LYS A 197 -16.01 -12.68 1.14
N ASN A 198 -16.90 -12.90 0.17
CA ASN A 198 -16.71 -13.91 -0.87
C ASN A 198 -15.58 -13.53 -1.84
N ARG A 199 -15.54 -12.29 -2.31
CA ARG A 199 -14.50 -11.79 -3.21
C ARG A 199 -13.12 -11.77 -2.54
N ARG A 200 -13.03 -11.50 -1.23
CA ARG A 200 -11.77 -11.63 -0.47
C ARG A 200 -11.26 -13.07 -0.42
N LYS A 201 -12.15 -14.08 -0.32
CA LYS A 201 -11.77 -15.50 -0.45
C LYS A 201 -11.24 -15.79 -1.85
N THR A 202 -11.87 -15.25 -2.90
CA THR A 202 -11.39 -15.36 -4.28
C THR A 202 -10.01 -14.73 -4.46
N LEU A 203 -9.80 -13.52 -3.93
CA LEU A 203 -8.50 -12.86 -3.96
C LEU A 203 -7.42 -13.70 -3.26
N LYS A 204 -7.75 -14.26 -2.10
CA LYS A 204 -6.83 -15.13 -1.35
C LYS A 204 -6.43 -16.36 -2.15
N ARG A 205 -7.40 -17.01 -2.80
CA ARG A 205 -7.14 -18.17 -3.67
C ARG A 205 -6.27 -17.80 -4.87
N LEU A 206 -6.55 -16.66 -5.50
CA LEU A 206 -5.76 -16.16 -6.63
C LEU A 206 -4.31 -15.89 -6.19
N PHE A 207 -4.10 -15.21 -5.06
CA PHE A 207 -2.77 -14.96 -4.53
C PHE A 207 -2.03 -16.25 -4.20
N ILE A 208 -2.67 -17.20 -3.50
CA ILE A 208 -2.04 -18.50 -3.18
C ILE A 208 -1.66 -19.25 -4.46
N LYS A 209 -2.54 -19.27 -5.47
CA LYS A 209 -2.23 -19.89 -6.76
C LYS A 209 -1.01 -19.24 -7.42
N MET A 210 -0.93 -17.91 -7.39
CA MET A 210 0.24 -17.17 -7.87
C MET A 210 1.51 -17.52 -7.11
N VAL A 211 1.46 -17.59 -5.79
CA VAL A 211 2.62 -17.98 -4.98
C VAL A 211 3.07 -19.41 -5.28
N VAL A 212 2.14 -20.36 -5.42
CA VAL A 212 2.48 -21.75 -5.75
C VAL A 212 3.15 -21.86 -7.13
N ASP A 213 2.67 -21.10 -8.10
CA ASP A 213 3.21 -21.15 -9.47
C ASP A 213 4.58 -20.45 -9.58
N GLU A 214 4.81 -19.36 -8.84
CA GLU A 214 6.01 -18.52 -8.96
C GLU A 214 7.10 -18.85 -7.91
N PHE A 215 6.68 -19.34 -6.74
CA PHE A 215 7.55 -19.59 -5.58
C PHE A 215 7.21 -20.93 -4.90
N PRO A 216 7.29 -22.06 -5.62
CA PRO A 216 6.86 -23.35 -5.08
C PRO A 216 7.61 -23.76 -3.80
N GLU A 217 8.88 -23.38 -3.69
CA GLU A 217 9.75 -23.70 -2.54
C GLU A 217 9.50 -22.79 -1.33
N ASP A 218 9.09 -21.54 -1.55
CA ASP A 218 8.87 -20.53 -0.50
C ASP A 218 7.38 -20.33 -0.18
N LYS A 219 6.49 -21.21 -0.68
CA LYS A 219 5.04 -20.96 -0.68
C LYS A 219 4.46 -20.76 0.73
N GLU A 220 4.86 -21.57 1.71
CA GLU A 220 4.35 -21.44 3.08
C GLU A 220 4.78 -20.12 3.69
N LEU A 221 6.05 -19.73 3.46
CA LEU A 221 6.63 -18.49 3.94
C LEU A 221 5.91 -17.29 3.33
N ILE A 222 5.84 -17.19 2.00
CA ILE A 222 5.21 -16.04 1.32
C ILE A 222 3.73 -15.96 1.68
N CYS A 223 3.02 -17.08 1.86
CA CYS A 223 1.61 -17.05 2.29
C CYS A 223 1.40 -16.47 3.70
N GLN A 224 2.43 -16.36 4.54
CA GLN A 224 2.34 -15.65 5.83
C GLN A 224 2.00 -14.17 5.65
N SER A 225 2.35 -13.56 4.51
CA SER A 225 2.02 -12.17 4.18
C SER A 225 0.50 -11.89 4.08
N LEU A 226 -0.33 -12.93 3.96
CA LEU A 226 -1.79 -12.82 4.02
C LEU A 226 -2.36 -12.72 5.44
N SER A 227 -1.54 -13.01 6.46
CA SER A 227 -1.93 -12.93 7.86
C SER A 227 -1.99 -11.47 8.34
N LYS A 228 -2.55 -11.28 9.54
CA LYS A 228 -2.56 -9.97 10.19
C LYS A 228 -1.14 -9.51 10.52
N ASP A 229 -0.30 -10.43 11.00
CA ASP A 229 1.08 -10.15 11.39
C ASP A 229 2.01 -9.96 10.20
N GLY A 230 1.61 -10.45 9.02
CA GLY A 230 2.39 -10.35 7.79
C GLY A 230 3.54 -11.35 7.76
N LEU A 231 4.36 -11.25 6.72
CA LEU A 231 5.60 -12.00 6.59
C LEU A 231 6.70 -11.28 7.37
N ALA A 232 7.18 -11.92 8.44
CA ALA A 232 8.36 -11.47 9.17
C ALA A 232 9.63 -11.86 8.43
N VAL A 233 10.63 -10.99 8.46
CA VAL A 233 11.91 -11.20 7.78
C VAL A 233 13.04 -11.08 8.80
N PRO A 234 13.96 -12.05 8.88
CA PRO A 234 15.07 -11.98 9.83
C PRO A 234 15.87 -10.68 9.71
N GLY A 235 16.15 -10.04 10.84
CA GLY A 235 16.90 -8.78 10.90
C GLY A 235 16.06 -7.52 10.66
N GLU A 236 14.78 -7.64 10.30
CA GLU A 236 13.89 -6.49 10.09
C GLU A 236 12.69 -6.50 11.02
N THR A 237 12.31 -5.30 11.50
CA THR A 237 11.14 -5.12 12.37
C THR A 237 9.87 -4.86 11.58
N LEU A 238 9.99 -4.45 10.32
CA LEU A 238 8.85 -4.17 9.45
C LEU A 238 8.41 -5.47 8.78
N SER A 239 7.15 -5.86 8.98
CA SER A 239 6.55 -7.01 8.29
C SER A 239 6.03 -6.62 6.90
N CYS A 240 6.02 -7.61 5.99
CA CYS A 240 5.40 -7.45 4.67
C CYS A 240 3.99 -8.05 4.65
N ASN A 241 2.97 -7.22 4.45
CA ASN A 241 1.59 -7.65 4.26
C ASN A 241 1.18 -7.56 2.78
N VAL A 242 0.18 -8.35 2.37
CA VAL A 242 -0.41 -8.25 1.02
C VAL A 242 -1.60 -7.30 1.05
N TYR A 243 -1.57 -6.27 0.21
CA TYR A 243 -2.71 -5.39 0.04
C TYR A 243 -3.89 -6.14 -0.63
N PRO A 244 -5.15 -5.99 -0.19
CA PRO A 244 -5.65 -5.18 0.94
C PRO A 244 -5.91 -6.02 2.21
N PHE A 245 -5.30 -7.19 2.38
CA PHE A 245 -5.59 -8.06 3.52
C PHE A 245 -5.17 -7.39 4.83
N HIS A 246 -6.12 -7.21 5.75
CA HIS A 246 -5.90 -6.60 7.07
C HIS A 246 -5.45 -5.14 7.04
N PHE A 247 -5.53 -4.47 5.89
CA PHE A 247 -5.12 -3.09 5.72
C PHE A 247 -5.88 -2.14 6.66
N GLU A 248 -7.21 -2.19 6.64
CA GLU A 248 -8.06 -1.29 7.41
C GLU A 248 -7.88 -1.50 8.93
N SER A 249 -7.78 -2.76 9.36
CA SER A 249 -7.49 -3.09 10.76
C SER A 249 -6.13 -2.56 11.22
N ARG A 250 -5.10 -2.64 10.37
CA ARG A 250 -3.76 -2.16 10.70
C ARG A 250 -3.72 -0.64 10.80
N VAL A 251 -4.42 0.07 9.89
CA VAL A 251 -4.57 1.53 9.95
C VAL A 251 -5.26 1.95 11.26
N LEU A 252 -6.33 1.25 11.65
CA LEU A 252 -7.01 1.52 12.93
C LEU A 252 -6.09 1.28 14.14
N GLU A 253 -5.26 0.25 14.11
CA GLU A 253 -4.30 -0.05 15.20
C GLU A 253 -3.27 1.06 15.37
N VAL A 254 -2.61 1.49 14.30
CA VAL A 254 -1.60 2.56 14.39
C VAL A 254 -2.24 3.91 14.75
N LEU A 255 -3.48 4.15 14.33
CA LEU A 255 -4.24 5.33 14.76
C LEU A 255 -4.49 5.31 16.27
N LYS A 256 -4.92 4.17 16.81
CA LYS A 256 -5.14 4.00 18.27
C LYS A 256 -3.83 4.14 19.06
N GLN A 257 -2.72 3.64 18.53
CA GLN A 257 -1.39 3.84 19.14
C GLN A 257 -1.03 5.33 19.19
N ALA A 258 -1.24 6.07 18.10
CA ALA A 258 -1.04 7.52 18.07
C ALA A 258 -1.94 8.28 19.05
N GLN A 259 -3.19 7.84 19.21
CA GLN A 259 -4.16 8.43 20.15
C GLN A 259 -3.77 8.20 21.61
N ALA A 260 -3.17 7.05 21.91
CA ALA A 260 -2.78 6.67 23.27
C ALA A 260 -1.43 7.27 23.70
N ALA A 261 -0.64 7.80 22.75
CA ALA A 261 0.64 8.41 23.04
C ALA A 261 0.46 9.72 23.83
N LYS A 262 1.10 9.78 25.01
CA LYS A 262 1.24 10.98 25.84
C LYS A 262 2.51 11.74 25.46
#